data_AF-A0A7X8XQ72-F1
#
_entry.id   AF-A0A7X8XQ72-F1
#
_cell.length_a   1.000
_cell.length_b   1.000
_cell.length_c   1.000
_cell.angle_alpha   90.00
_cell.angle_beta   90.00
_cell.angle_gamma   90.00
#
_symmetry.space_group_name_H-M   'P 1'
#
loop_
_entity.id
_entity.type
_entity.pdbx_description
1 polymer ?
#
loop_
_entity_poly.entity_id
_entity_poly.type
_entity_poly.pdbx_seq_one_letter_code
_entity_poly.pdbx_strand_id
1 'polypeptide(L)' 'MDTSANPGVRAAFPECPACDEPVDFSKLALNEQTTCPHCGVCVLLVRLDGILMLLKDGWT' A
#
# COMPACT_ATOMS: atom_id res chain seq x y z
N MET A 1 -16.85 19.98 -16.55
CA MET A 1 -17.31 20.23 -15.17
C MET A 1 -18.31 19.11 -14.91
N ASP A 2 -17.98 17.97 -14.31
CA ASP A 2 -16.98 17.66 -13.29
C ASP A 2 -16.52 16.20 -13.48
N THR A 3 -15.21 15.99 -13.65
CA THR A 3 -14.64 14.66 -13.50
C THR A 3 -14.56 14.42 -12.00
N SER A 4 -15.53 13.67 -11.48
CA SER A 4 -15.65 13.31 -10.07
C SER A 4 -14.47 12.40 -9.67
N ALA A 5 -13.29 13.01 -9.52
CA ALA A 5 -12.15 12.43 -8.85
C ALA A 5 -12.49 12.41 -7.36
N ASN A 6 -12.80 11.22 -6.85
CA ASN A 6 -13.12 10.98 -5.45
C ASN A 6 -12.02 11.61 -4.55
N PRO A 7 -12.29 12.67 -3.77
CA PRO A 7 -11.25 13.49 -3.14
C PRO A 7 -10.82 12.94 -1.77
N GLY A 8 -10.66 11.62 -1.64
CA GLY A 8 -10.62 10.97 -0.31
C GLY A 8 -9.60 9.88 -0.08
N VAL A 9 -8.72 9.57 -1.05
CA VAL A 9 -7.63 8.61 -0.84
C VAL A 9 -6.36 9.19 -1.45
N ARG A 10 -5.63 9.98 -0.68
CA ARG A 10 -4.20 10.16 -0.96
C ARG A 10 -3.53 8.87 -0.48
N ALA A 11 -3.26 7.94 -1.40
CA ALA A 11 -2.34 6.84 -1.11
C ALA A 11 -0.99 7.50 -0.80
N ALA A 12 -0.60 7.51 0.47
CA ALA A 12 0.52 8.33 0.90
C ALA A 12 1.87 7.65 0.60
N PHE A 13 1.91 6.33 0.41
CA PHE A 13 3.15 5.60 0.22
C PHE A 13 2.96 4.38 -0.69
N PRO A 14 3.29 4.50 -2.00
CA PRO A 14 3.45 3.36 -2.88
C PRO A 14 4.68 2.52 -2.57
N GLU A 15 5.61 2.98 -1.74
CA GLU A 15 6.86 2.25 -1.51
C GLU A 15 6.71 1.06 -0.54
N CYS A 16 7.51 0.02 -0.79
CA CYS A 16 7.71 -1.07 0.14
C CYS A 16 8.45 -0.58 1.39
N PRO A 17 7.95 -0.82 2.62
CA PRO A 17 8.59 -0.38 3.87
C PRO A 17 9.92 -1.07 4.18
N ALA A 18 10.39 -1.99 3.33
CA ALA A 18 11.63 -2.75 3.53
C ALA A 18 12.75 -2.38 2.56
N CYS A 19 12.41 -2.02 1.31
CA CYS A 19 13.40 -1.71 0.29
C CYS A 19 13.16 -0.37 -0.39
N ASP A 20 12.16 0.39 0.04
CA ASP A 20 11.79 1.71 -0.48
C ASP A 20 11.47 1.76 -1.99
N GLU A 21 11.30 0.59 -2.63
CA GLU A 21 10.91 0.48 -4.03
C GLU A 21 9.38 0.60 -4.18
N PRO A 22 8.89 1.29 -5.22
CA PRO A 22 7.46 1.44 -5.47
C PRO A 22 6.78 0.09 -5.77
N VAL A 23 5.60 -0.11 -5.21
CA VAL A 23 4.77 -1.31 -5.34
C VAL A 23 3.43 -0.93 -5.97
N ASP A 24 2.99 -1.71 -6.96
CA ASP A 24 1.69 -1.52 -7.60
C ASP A 24 0.55 -2.08 -6.73
N PHE A 25 -0.37 -1.21 -6.33
CA PHE A 25 -1.54 -1.54 -5.52
C PHE A 25 -2.80 -1.86 -6.31
N SER A 26 -2.78 -1.71 -7.63
CA SER A 26 -3.98 -1.77 -8.46
C SER A 26 -4.75 -3.09 -8.35
N LYS A 27 -4.09 -4.14 -7.85
CA LYS A 27 -4.64 -5.50 -7.70
C LYS A 27 -4.80 -5.94 -6.24
N LEU A 28 -4.44 -5.10 -5.27
CA LEU A 28 -4.46 -5.46 -3.85
C LEU A 28 -5.74 -4.96 -3.19
N ALA A 29 -6.45 -5.86 -2.53
CA ALA A 29 -7.55 -5.52 -1.67
C ALA A 29 -7.04 -4.99 -0.31
N LEU A 30 -7.89 -4.21 0.35
CA LEU A 30 -7.59 -3.75 1.71
C LEU A 30 -7.48 -4.96 2.66
N ASN A 31 -6.47 -4.94 3.53
CA ASN A 31 -6.08 -6.02 4.43
C ASN A 31 -5.61 -7.30 3.71
N GLU A 32 -5.23 -7.20 2.44
CA GLU A 32 -4.59 -8.29 1.71
C GLU A 32 -3.08 -8.28 1.93
N GLN A 33 -2.52 -9.45 2.24
CA GLN A 33 -1.08 -9.65 2.28
C GLN A 33 -0.57 -9.97 0.88
N THR A 34 0.60 -9.44 0.57
CA THR A 34 1.32 -9.74 -0.66
C THR A 34 2.82 -9.73 -0.43
N THR A 35 3.56 -10.22 -1.42
CA THR A 35 5.02 -10.22 -1.39
C THR A 35 5.54 -9.10 -2.26
N CYS A 36 6.44 -8.27 -1.73
CA CYS A 36 7.11 -7.25 -2.52
C CYS A 36 7.92 -7.92 -3.66
N PRO A 37 7.71 -7.52 -4.93
CA PRO A 37 8.40 -8.14 -6.07
C PRO A 37 9.89 -7.78 -6.13
N HIS A 38 10.33 -6.74 -5.40
CA HIS A 38 11.72 -6.27 -5.40
C HIS A 38 12.59 -6.97 -4.35
N CYS A 39 12.09 -7.11 -3.11
CA CYS A 39 12.87 -7.65 -1.99
C CYS A 39 12.33 -8.97 -1.42
N GLY A 40 11.16 -9.44 -1.87
CA GLY A 40 10.56 -10.69 -1.39
C GLY A 40 9.95 -10.60 0.01
N VAL A 41 9.91 -9.42 0.63
CA VAL A 41 9.31 -9.23 1.97
C VAL A 41 7.78 -9.27 1.87
N CYS A 42 7.14 -9.94 2.82
CA CYS A 42 5.69 -9.91 2.98
C CYS A 42 5.23 -8.57 3.55
N VAL A 43 4.24 -7.98 2.90
CA VAL A 43 3.64 -6.69 3.24
C VAL A 43 2.13 -6.81 3.24
N LEU A 44 1.47 -6.01 4.07
CA LEU A 44 0.03 -5.95 4.23
C LEU A 44 -0.46 -4.57 3.82
N LEU A 45 -1.40 -4.49 2.88
CA LEU A 45 -2.04 -3.24 2.53
C LEU A 45 -3.08 -2.89 3.61
N VAL A 46 -2.88 -1.78 4.33
CA VAL A 46 -3.80 -1.31 5.38
C VAL A 46 -4.25 0.12 5.11
N ARG A 47 -5.33 0.51 5.81
CA ARG A 47 -5.84 1.88 5.83
C ARG A 47 -5.85 2.38 7.27
N LEU A 48 -5.02 3.39 7.55
CA LEU A 48 -4.92 4.04 8.85
C LEU A 48 -5.28 5.51 8.69
N ASP A 49 -6.25 5.99 9.47
CA ASP A 49 -6.74 7.38 9.41
C ASP A 49 -7.10 7.89 7.99
N GLY A 50 -7.62 6.98 7.15
CA GLY A 50 -7.98 7.28 5.76
C GLY A 50 -6.84 7.16 4.75
N ILE A 51 -5.60 6.97 5.22
CA ILE A 51 -4.38 6.84 4.43
C ILE A 51 -4.10 5.36 4.11
N LEU A 52 -3.87 5.05 2.84
CA LEU A 52 -3.40 3.71 2.42
C LEU A 52 -1.88 3.61 2.57
N MET A 53 -1.41 2.52 3.18
CA MET A 53 0.01 2.21 3.35
C MET A 53 0.27 0.71 3.43
N LEU A 54 1.51 0.32 3.16
CA LEU A 54 2.01 -1.03 3.38
C LEU A 54 2.65 -1.16 4.76
N LEU A 55 2.27 -2.21 5.50
CA LEU A 55 2.96 -2.63 6.70
C LEU A 55 3.81 -3.87 6.39
N LYS A 56 5.06 -3.89 6.85
CA LYS A 56 5.88 -5.10 6.83
C LYS A 56 5.32 -6.11 7.83
N ASP A 57 5.11 -7.35 7.37
CA ASP A 57 4.81 -8.47 8.26
C ASP A 57 6.11 -8.88 8.99
N GLY A 58 6.07 -8.99 10.32
CA GLY A 58 7.24 -9.34 11.14
C GLY A 58 7.61 -8.36 12.28
N TRP A 59 6.62 -7.87 13.04
CA TRP A 59 6.90 -7.24 14.33
C TRP A 59 7.26 -8.35 15.34
N THR A 60 8.54 -8.69 15.44
CA THR A 60 9.10 -9.51 16.53
C THR A 60 10.17 -8.74 17.27
#